data_AF-A0A0Q5QU76-F1
#
_entry.id   AF-A0A0Q5QU76-F1
#
_cell.length_a   1.000
_cell.length_b   1.000
_cell.length_c   1.000
_cell.angle_alpha   90.00
_cell.angle_beta   90.00
_cell.angle_gamma   90.00
#
_symmetry.space_group_name_H-M   'P 1'
#
loop_
_entity.id
_entity.type
_entity.pdbx_description
1 polymer ?
#
loop_
_entity_poly.entity_id
_entity_poly.type
_entity_poly.pdbx_seq_one_letter_code
_entity_poly.pdbx_strand_id
1 'polypeptide(L)' 'MSAFGGRRTLLELLHIVTGVIATGVFASLAAWAVPHAHDAIWAVAWASAAVIIFMGIRPLRQARRADDSSANGDRNPVD' A
#
# COMPACT_ATOMS: atom_id res chain seq x y z
N MET A 1 -26.18 0.90 5.44
CA MET A 1 -25.52 -0.08 4.55
C MET A 1 -24.01 0.12 4.63
N SER A 2 -23.32 -0.51 5.59
CA SER A 2 -21.90 -0.21 5.92
C SER A 2 -21.14 -1.46 6.39
N ALA A 3 -21.19 -2.54 5.60
CA ALA A 3 -20.39 -3.75 5.87
C ALA A 3 -19.21 -3.96 4.90
N PHE A 4 -19.06 -3.14 3.85
CA PHE A 4 -18.09 -3.38 2.76
C PHE A 4 -16.73 -2.65 2.89
N GLY A 5 -16.55 -1.76 3.88
CA GLY A 5 -15.35 -0.91 4.00
C GLY A 5 -14.08 -1.67 4.39
N GLY A 6 -14.08 -2.39 5.52
CA GLY A 6 -12.87 -3.01 6.06
C GLY A 6 -12.23 -4.08 5.16
N ARG A 7 -13.06 -4.88 4.48
CA ARG A 7 -12.59 -5.94 3.57
C ARG A 7 -11.92 -5.39 2.29
N ARG A 8 -12.32 -4.21 1.82
CA ARG A 8 -11.70 -3.56 0.66
C ARG A 8 -10.35 -2.94 1.02
N THR A 9 -10.26 -2.29 2.18
CA THR A 9 -8.98 -1.78 2.70
C THR A 9 -7.97 -2.91 2.92
N LEU A 10 -8.41 -4.06 3.42
CA LEU A 10 -7.55 -5.23 3.62
C LEU A 10 -7.04 -5.80 2.28
N LEU A 11 -7.91 -5.89 1.28
CA LEU A 11 -7.54 -6.30 -0.09
C LEU A 11 -6.58 -5.31 -0.75
N GLU A 12 -6.79 -4.01 -0.56
CA GLU A 12 -5.88 -2.97 -1.05
C GLU A 12 -4.51 -3.07 -0.38
N LEU A 13 -4.46 -3.30 0.94
CA LEU A 13 -3.21 -3.55 1.67
C LEU A 13 -2.50 -4.82 1.19
N LEU A 14 -3.26 -5.91 1.03
CA LEU A 14 -2.75 -7.18 0.50
C LEU A 14 -2.19 -6.99 -0.91
N HIS A 15 -2.84 -6.19 -1.74
CA HIS A 15 -2.38 -5.92 -3.11
C HIS A 15 -1.06 -5.15 -3.13
N ILE A 16 -0.88 -4.16 -2.25
CA ILE A 16 0.40 -3.44 -2.08
C ILE A 16 1.50 -4.41 -1.65
N VAL A 17 1.23 -5.22 -0.62
CA VAL A 17 2.17 -6.23 -0.11
C VAL A 17 2.53 -7.23 -1.20
N THR A 18 1.54 -7.69 -1.98
CA THR A 18 1.74 -8.62 -3.09
C THR A 18 2.59 -8.00 -4.19
N GLY A 19 2.37 -6.72 -4.51
CA GLY A 19 3.18 -5.98 -5.48
C GLY A 19 4.66 -5.90 -5.05
N VAL A 20 4.92 -5.54 -3.78
CA VAL A 20 6.29 -5.46 -3.25
C VAL A 20 6.98 -6.83 -3.26
N ILE A 21 6.27 -7.88 -2.84
CA ILE A 21 6.79 -9.26 -2.85
C ILE A 21 7.10 -9.70 -4.29
N ALA A 22 6.18 -9.48 -5.23
CA ALA A 22 6.39 -9.81 -6.64
C ALA A 22 7.61 -9.08 -7.20
N THR A 23 7.76 -7.77 -6.93
CA THR A 23 8.95 -7.00 -7.32
C THR A 23 10.24 -7.63 -6.78
N GLY A 24 10.28 -8.01 -5.50
CA GLY A 24 11.44 -8.67 -4.90
C GLY A 24 11.77 -10.01 -5.53
N VAL A 25 10.76 -10.82 -5.86
CA VAL A 25 10.94 -12.12 -6.55
C VAL A 25 11.53 -11.91 -7.94
N PHE A 26 10.98 -10.99 -8.73
CA PHE A 26 11.52 -10.70 -10.06
C PHE A 26 12.93 -10.13 -10.01
N ALA A 27 13.22 -9.24 -9.06
CA ALA A 27 14.57 -8.70 -8.85
C ALA A 27 15.55 -9.81 -8.48
N SER A 28 15.18 -10.72 -7.57
CA SER A 28 16.02 -11.85 -7.19
C SER A 28 16.28 -12.81 -8.36
N LEU A 29 15.28 -13.09 -9.19
CA LEU A 29 15.43 -13.92 -10.39
C LEU A 29 16.34 -13.25 -11.42
N ALA A 30 16.16 -11.94 -11.64
CA ALA A 30 17.00 -11.18 -12.57
C ALA A 30 18.45 -11.09 -12.08
N ALA A 31 18.65 -10.88 -10.78
CA ALA A 31 19.96 -10.80 -10.15
C ALA A 31 20.74 -12.12 -10.25
N TRP A 32 20.03 -13.25 -10.18
CA TRP A 32 20.61 -14.58 -10.40
C TRP A 32 20.97 -14.83 -11.88
N ALA A 33 20.12 -14.36 -12.81
CA ALA A 33 20.35 -14.52 -14.25
C ALA A 33 21.48 -13.63 -14.79
N VAL A 34 21.65 -12.41 -14.25
CA VAL A 34 22.66 -11.44 -14.71
C VAL A 34 23.42 -10.86 -13.51
N PRO A 35 24.40 -11.59 -12.96
CA PRO A 35 25.13 -11.19 -11.74
C PRO A 35 25.85 -9.84 -11.87
N HIS A 36 26.27 -9.49 -13.09
CA HIS A 36 26.99 -8.24 -13.36
C HIS A 36 26.10 -6.98 -13.24
N ALA A 37 24.77 -7.15 -13.29
CA ALA A 37 23.80 -6.06 -13.20
C ALA A 37 23.09 -5.99 -11.83
N HIS A 38 23.59 -6.73 -10.84
CA HIS A 38 22.96 -6.90 -9.52
C HIS A 38 22.55 -5.56 -8.88
N ASP A 39 23.46 -4.57 -8.87
CA ASP A 39 23.20 -3.28 -8.23
C ASP A 39 22.11 -2.47 -8.93
N ALA A 40 22.08 -2.48 -10.27
CA ALA A 40 21.05 -1.80 -11.04
C ALA A 40 19.66 -2.45 -10.84
N ILE A 41 19.62 -3.78 -10.76
CA ILE A 41 18.39 -4.56 -10.53
C ILE A 41 17.81 -4.23 -9.16
N TRP A 42 18.63 -4.21 -8.11
CA TRP A 42 18.17 -3.85 -6.77
C TRP A 42 17.78 -2.38 -6.67
N ALA A 43 18.47 -1.46 -7.36
CA ALA A 43 18.09 -0.05 -7.40
C ALA A 43 16.67 0.14 -7.97
N VAL A 44 16.36 -0.53 -9.08
CA VAL A 44 15.02 -0.51 -9.68
C VAL A 44 14.00 -1.18 -8.77
N ALA A 45 14.33 -2.32 -8.17
CA ALA A 45 13.45 -3.02 -7.24
C ALA A 45 13.03 -2.15 -6.06
N TRP A 46 13.99 -1.46 -5.43
CA TRP A 46 13.72 -0.53 -4.34
C TRP A 46 12.90 0.69 -4.81
N ALA A 47 13.21 1.24 -5.99
CA ALA A 47 12.44 2.34 -6.56
C ALA A 47 10.97 1.93 -6.83
N SER A 48 10.75 0.76 -7.43
CA SER A 48 9.41 0.21 -7.66
C SER A 48 8.67 -0.07 -6.36
N ALA A 49 9.33 -0.65 -5.35
CA ALA A 49 8.75 -0.86 -4.02
C ALA A 49 8.30 0.46 -3.39
N ALA A 50 9.13 1.52 -3.50
CA ALA A 50 8.78 2.85 -3.00
C ALA A 50 7.54 3.42 -3.70
N VAL A 51 7.41 3.26 -5.02
CA VAL A 51 6.23 3.70 -5.79
C VAL A 51 4.97 2.95 -5.36
N ILE A 52 5.06 1.63 -5.20
CA ILE A 52 3.95 0.78 -4.76
C ILE A 52 3.48 1.20 -3.37
N ILE A 53 4.41 1.43 -2.44
CA ILE A 53 4.12 1.92 -1.09
C ILE A 53 3.45 3.31 -1.17
N PHE A 54 3.98 4.23 -1.98
CA PHE A 54 3.41 5.58 -2.11
C PHE A 54 1.98 5.58 -2.66
N MET A 55 1.69 4.74 -3.66
CA MET A 55 0.32 4.53 -4.14
C MET A 55 -0.61 4.05 -3.02
N GLY A 56 -0.09 3.21 -2.13
CA GLY A 56 -0.81 2.64 -1.00
C GLY A 56 -1.10 3.57 0.18
N ILE A 57 -0.50 4.76 0.24
CA ILE A 57 -0.74 5.72 1.34
C ILE A 57 -2.09 6.47 1.15
N ARG A 58 -2.60 6.58 -0.07
CA ARG A 58 -3.86 7.29 -0.36
C ARG A 58 -5.11 6.69 0.32
N PRO A 59 -5.33 5.36 0.31
CA PRO A 59 -6.45 4.71 1.00
C PRO A 59 -6.45 4.95 2.52
N LEU A 60 -5.27 4.89 3.15
CA LEU A 60 -5.11 5.14 4.59
C LEU A 60 -5.54 6.56 4.98
N ARG A 61 -5.25 7.56 4.13
CA ARG A 61 -5.70 8.94 4.35
C ARG A 61 -7.21 9.10 4.20
N GLN A 62 -7.86 8.33 3.32
CA GLN A 62 -9.31 8.37 3.16
C GLN A 62 -10.03 7.71 4.33
N ALA A 63 -9.53 6.59 4.84
CA ALA A 63 -10.07 5.95 6.03
C ALA A 63 -10.00 6.88 7.25
N ARG A 64 -8.85 7.54 7.47
CA ARG A 64 -8.67 8.49 8.59
C ARG A 64 -9.69 9.62 8.59
N ARG A 65 -9.98 10.18 7.41
CA ARG A 65 -10.95 11.27 7.25
C ARG A 65 -12.39 10.83 7.50
N ALA A 66 -12.72 9.57 7.20
CA ALA A 66 -14.03 9.00 7.49
C ALA A 66 -14.24 8.82 9.00
N ASP A 67 -13.19 8.43 9.72
CA ASP A 67 -13.23 8.27 11.19
C ASP A 67 -13.34 9.63 11.90
N ASP A 68 -12.58 10.64 11.45
CA ASP A 68 -12.61 11.99 12.04
C ASP A 68 -13.98 12.68 11.86
N SER A 69 -14.65 12.45 10.72
CA SER A 69 -15.97 13.01 10.43
C SER A 69 -17.06 12.41 11.31
N SER A 70 -16.96 11.11 11.62
CA SER A 70 -17.91 10.39 12.47
C SER A 70 -17.73 10.79 13.94
N ALA A 71 -16.48 10.96 14.38
CA ALA A 71 -16.16 11.39 15.73
C ALA A 71 -16.60 12.83 16.03
N ASN A 72 -16.75 13.72 15.03
CA ASN A 72 -17.18 15.11 15.25
C ASN A 72 -18.70 15.27 15.36
N GLY A 73 -19.49 14.36 14.76
CA GLY A 73 -20.96 14.38 14.84
C GLY A 73 -21.50 14.05 16.23
N ASP A 74 -20.86 13.11 16.94
CA ASP A 74 -21.29 12.66 18.28
C ASP A 74 -20.98 13.66 19.41
N ARG A 75 -20.15 14.68 19.16
CA ARG A 75 -19.78 15.68 20.19
C ARG A 75 -20.64 16.93 20.16
N ASN A 76 -21.56 17.05 19.21
CA ASN A 76 -22.48 18.18 19.12
C ASN A 76 -23.86 17.73 19.62
N PRO A 77 -24.13 17.79 20.94
CA PRO A 77 -25.49 17.58 21.43
C PRO A 77 -26.37 18.69 20.85
N VAL A 78 -27.43 18.28 20.15
CA VAL A 78 -28.47 19.19 19.67
C VAL A 78 -29.26 19.64 20.91
N ASP A 79 -29.00 20.84 21.40
CA ASP A 79 -29.85 21.56 22.34
C ASP A 79 -31.01 22.29 21.63
#